data_AF-A0A929WVD0-F1
#
_entry.id   AF-A0A929WVD0-F1
#
_cell.length_a   1.000
_cell.length_b   1.000
_cell.length_c   1.000
_cell.angle_alpha   90.00
_cell.angle_beta   90.00
_cell.angle_gamma   90.00
#
_symmetry.space_group_name_H-M   'P 1'
#
loop_
_entity.id
_entity.type
_entity.pdbx_description
1 polymer ?
#
loop_
_entity_poly.entity_id
_entity_poly.type
_entity_poly.pdbx_seq_one_letter_code
_entity_poly.pdbx_strand_id
1 'polypeptide(L)'
;MRDFAAGLTDIPKFGSTKLVRFLRRGGFLKKGRYISEPTEKAKGLLDVRRVYTDEGNSYRQVFVTEEGVRVFTDMIKAEYEDFGPWEIRSIYRD
;
A
#
# COMPACT_ATOMS: atom_id res chain seq x y z
N MET A 1 -3.39 5.38 -1.32
CA MET A 1 -2.78 4.12 -1.81
C MET A 1 -2.63 4.05 -3.33
N ARG A 2 -3.66 4.36 -4.13
CA ARG A 2 -3.57 4.30 -5.61
C ARG A 2 -2.45 5.18 -6.16
N ASP A 3 -2.38 6.42 -5.69
CA ASP A 3 -1.40 7.41 -6.18
C ASP A 3 0.04 6.94 -5.95
N PHE A 4 0.35 6.44 -4.74
CA PHE A 4 1.67 5.88 -4.44
C PHE A 4 2.01 4.68 -5.33
N ALA A 5 1.08 3.73 -5.49
CA ALA A 5 1.33 2.57 -6.35
C ALA A 5 1.53 2.96 -7.82
N ALA A 6 0.80 3.97 -8.31
CA ALA A 6 0.98 4.50 -9.66
C ALA A 6 2.35 5.19 -9.86
N GLY A 7 2.94 5.74 -8.79
CA GLY A 7 4.27 6.34 -8.81
C GLY A 7 5.42 5.33 -8.86
N LEU A 8 5.18 4.03 -8.66
CA LEU A 8 6.18 2.96 -8.75
C LEU A 8 6.35 2.47 -10.19
N THR A 9 6.74 3.38 -11.09
CA THR A 9 6.88 3.10 -12.54
C THR A 9 7.94 2.06 -12.87
N ASP A 10 8.96 1.95 -12.03
CA ASP A 10 10.08 1.01 -12.22
C ASP A 10 9.68 -0.45 -11.99
N ILE A 11 8.52 -0.69 -11.37
CA ILE A 11 8.07 -2.04 -10.99
C ILE A 11 6.87 -2.43 -11.87
N PRO A 12 7.08 -3.25 -12.91
CA PRO A 12 6.04 -3.55 -13.88
C PRO A 12 4.84 -4.24 -13.23
N LYS A 13 3.63 -3.74 -13.55
CA LYS A 13 2.34 -4.26 -13.04
C LYS A 13 2.20 -4.17 -11.51
N PHE A 14 2.77 -3.16 -10.86
CA PHE A 14 2.58 -2.90 -9.44
C PHE A 14 1.39 -1.97 -9.18
N GLY A 15 0.23 -2.55 -8.84
CA GLY A 15 -0.99 -1.80 -8.55
C GLY A 15 -1.32 -1.70 -7.07
N SER A 16 -2.31 -0.86 -6.72
CA SER A 16 -2.74 -0.66 -5.33
C SER A 16 -3.15 -1.95 -4.60
N THR A 17 -3.67 -2.95 -5.32
CA THR A 17 -4.01 -4.25 -4.73
C THR A 17 -2.78 -5.00 -4.24
N LYS A 18 -1.69 -4.99 -5.02
CA LYS A 18 -0.42 -5.64 -4.63
C LYS A 18 0.24 -4.90 -3.47
N LEU A 19 0.23 -3.56 -3.51
CA LEU A 19 0.68 -2.73 -2.40
C LEU A 19 -0.05 -3.08 -1.10
N VAL A 20 -1.38 -3.15 -1.11
CA VAL A 20 -2.15 -3.48 0.09
C VAL A 20 -1.81 -4.88 0.61
N ARG A 21 -1.59 -5.86 -0.28
CA ARG A 21 -1.17 -7.20 0.12
C ARG A 21 0.24 -7.22 0.71
N PHE A 22 1.20 -6.54 0.07
CA PHE A 22 2.56 -6.36 0.57
C PHE A 22 2.56 -5.77 1.98
N LEU A 23 1.82 -4.66 2.18
CA LEU A 23 1.73 -3.99 3.47
C LEU A 23 1.03 -4.86 4.53
N ARG A 24 0.06 -5.69 4.16
CA ARG A 24 -0.56 -6.65 5.07
C ARG A 24 0.40 -7.77 5.46
N ARG A 25 1.14 -8.35 4.49
CA ARG A 25 2.16 -9.38 4.75
C ARG A 25 3.27 -8.84 5.64
N GLY A 26 3.70 -7.60 5.41
CA GLY A 26 4.69 -6.89 6.24
C GLY A 26 4.18 -6.47 7.62
N GLY A 27 2.88 -6.65 7.92
CA GLY A 27 2.27 -6.29 9.20
C GLY A 27 2.00 -4.79 9.37
N PHE A 28 2.10 -3.97 8.32
CA PHE A 28 1.83 -2.53 8.33
C PHE A 28 0.35 -2.19 8.20
N LEU A 29 -0.44 -3.10 7.59
CA LEU A 29 -1.88 -2.98 7.47
C LEU A 29 -2.57 -4.19 8.08
N LYS A 30 -3.69 -3.95 8.78
CA LYS A 30 -4.64 -4.99 9.17
C LYS A 30 -5.95 -4.86 8.39
N LYS A 31 -6.69 -5.95 8.27
CA LYS A 31 -8.05 -5.92 7.73
C LYS A 31 -8.96 -5.26 8.77
N GLY A 32 -9.45 -4.06 8.48
CA GLY A 32 -10.48 -3.40 9.29
C GLY A 32 -11.88 -3.72 8.77
N ARG A 33 -12.90 -3.24 9.50
CA ARG A 33 -14.31 -3.49 9.20
C ARG A 33 -14.80 -2.80 7.92
N TYR A 34 -14.26 -1.62 7.63
CA TYR A 34 -14.67 -0.78 6.49
C TYR A 34 -13.52 -0.42 5.55
N ILE A 35 -12.31 -0.24 6.10
CA ILE A 35 -11.07 -0.02 5.34
C ILE A 35 -9.96 -0.87 5.93
N SER A 36 -8.86 -1.05 5.19
CA SER A 36 -7.63 -1.55 5.82
C SER A 36 -7.11 -0.46 6.77
N GLU A 37 -6.66 -0.84 7.95
CA GLU A 37 -6.20 0.11 8.97
C GLU A 37 -4.68 -0.01 9.16
N PRO A 38 -3.96 1.12 9.29
CA PRO A 38 -2.57 1.10 9.74
C PRO A 38 -2.43 0.40 11.09
N THR A 39 -1.34 -0.34 11.25
CA THR A 39 -0.93 -0.90 12.55
C THR A 39 0.04 0.04 13.25
N GLU A 40 0.37 -0.24 14.51
CA GLU A 40 1.41 0.50 15.24
C GLU A 40 2.77 0.48 14.53
N LYS A 41 3.08 -0.61 13.81
CA LYS A 41 4.30 -0.72 12.99
C LYS A 41 4.34 0.30 11.84
N ALA A 42 3.18 0.76 11.40
CA ALA A 42 3.06 1.72 10.31
C ALA A 42 2.99 3.18 10.79
N LYS A 43 3.16 3.44 12.10
CA LYS A 43 3.16 4.79 12.64
C LYS A 43 4.24 5.64 11.96
N GLY A 44 3.84 6.80 11.44
CA GLY A 44 4.72 7.69 10.67
C GLY A 44 4.87 7.31 9.19
N LEU A 45 4.57 6.07 8.79
CA LEU A 45 4.69 5.58 7.41
C LEU A 45 3.34 5.55 6.67
N LEU A 46 2.26 5.25 7.39
CA LEU A 46 0.89 5.27 6.88
C LEU A 46 0.03 6.16 7.76
N ASP A 47 -0.88 6.88 7.12
CA ASP A 47 -1.85 7.72 7.83
C ASP A 47 -3.23 7.66 7.15
N VAL A 48 -4.25 8.12 7.85
CA VAL A 48 -5.65 8.09 7.43
C VAL A 48 -6.16 9.51 7.24
N ARG A 49 -6.49 9.86 6.00
CA ARG A 49 -7.16 11.12 5.68
C ARG A 49 -8.64 10.92 5.42
N ARG A 50 -9.43 11.98 5.61
CA ARG A 50 -10.82 12.03 5.14
C ARG A 50 -10.82 12.66 3.75
N VAL A 51 -11.40 11.96 2.78
CA VAL A 51 -11.58 12.42 1.41
C VAL A 51 -13.04 12.80 1.22
N TYR A 52 -13.29 13.98 0.69
CA TYR A 52 -14.61 14.48 0.36
C TYR A 52 -14.87 14.27 -1.13
N THR A 53 -16.07 13.81 -1.48
CA THR A 53 -16.53 13.69 -2.86
C THR A 53 -17.35 14.94 -3.22
N ASP A 54 -17.44 15.22 -4.51
CA ASP A 54 -18.18 16.39 -5.04
C ASP A 54 -19.67 16.36 -4.66
N GLU A 55 -20.20 15.18 -4.34
CA GLU A 55 -21.58 14.95 -3.88
C GLU A 55 -21.79 15.23 -2.37
N GLY A 56 -20.78 15.75 -1.67
CA GLY A 56 -20.85 16.04 -0.22
C GLY A 56 -20.66 14.81 0.67
N ASN A 57 -20.41 13.63 0.11
CA ASN A 57 -20.05 12.44 0.87
C ASN A 57 -18.58 12.51 1.30
N SER A 58 -18.22 11.81 2.38
CA SER A 58 -16.82 11.65 2.76
C SER A 58 -16.50 10.23 3.18
N TYR A 59 -15.28 9.80 2.89
CA TYR A 59 -14.79 8.49 3.29
C TYR A 59 -13.37 8.57 3.83
N ARG A 60 -13.02 7.61 4.68
CA ARG A 60 -11.64 7.49 5.19
C ARG A 60 -10.79 6.77 4.16
N GLN A 61 -9.62 7.31 3.89
CA GLN A 61 -8.65 6.74 2.95
C GLN A 61 -7.28 6.65 3.61
N VAL A 62 -6.68 5.46 3.56
CA VAL A 62 -5.27 5.29 3.95
C VAL A 62 -4.37 5.78 2.81
N PHE A 63 -3.36 6.54 3.19
CA PHE A 63 -2.32 6.99 2.29
C PHE A 63 -0.93 6.73 2.89
N VAL A 64 0.07 6.76 2.01
CA VAL A 64 1.47 6.62 2.39
C VAL A 64 2.01 8.03 2.64
N THR A 65 2.62 8.25 3.80
CA THR A 65 3.25 9.53 4.15
C THR A 65 4.53 9.73 3.34
N GLU A 66 5.12 10.93 3.36
CA GLU A 66 6.40 11.18 2.67
C GLU A 66 7.54 10.27 3.17
N GLU A 67 7.59 10.01 4.48
CA GLU A 67 8.53 9.07 5.06
C GLU A 67 8.24 7.63 4.61
N GLY A 68 6.95 7.24 4.61
CA GLY A 68 6.51 5.94 4.11
C GLY A 68 6.83 5.72 2.63
N VAL A 69 6.81 6.78 1.81
CA VAL A 69 7.13 6.68 0.38
C VAL A 69 8.55 6.16 0.20
N ARG A 70 9.52 6.71 0.93
CA ARG A 70 10.92 6.28 0.86
C ARG A 70 11.07 4.84 1.33
N VAL A 71 10.60 4.55 2.54
CA VAL A 71 10.71 3.23 3.16
C VAL A 71 10.06 2.13 2.32
N PHE A 72 8.81 2.32 1.89
CA PHE A 72 8.12 1.30 1.12
C PHE A 72 8.67 1.17 -0.30
N THR A 73 9.16 2.24 -0.92
CA THR A 73 9.79 2.14 -2.23
C THR A 73 11.03 1.25 -2.16
N ASP A 74 11.91 1.49 -1.17
CA ASP A 74 13.14 0.71 -1.00
C ASP A 74 12.83 -0.76 -0.69
N MET A 75 11.87 -1.02 0.20
CA MET A 75 11.48 -2.40 0.52
C MET A 75 10.86 -3.13 -0.67
N ILE A 76 10.01 -2.46 -1.46
CA ILE A 76 9.37 -3.09 -2.63
C ILE A 76 10.41 -3.31 -3.74
N LYS A 77 11.38 -2.39 -3.92
CA LYS A 77 12.48 -2.56 -4.86
C LYS A 77 13.38 -3.74 -4.46
N ALA A 78 13.79 -3.81 -3.19
CA ALA A 78 14.58 -4.92 -2.67
C ALA A 78 13.87 -6.26 -2.86
N GLU A 79 12.57 -6.35 -2.53
CA GLU A 79 11.81 -7.58 -2.73
C GLU A 79 11.66 -7.93 -4.22
N TYR A 80 11.53 -6.94 -5.09
CA TYR A 80 11.49 -7.16 -6.54
C TYR A 80 12.82 -7.67 -7.08
N GLU A 81 13.95 -7.16 -6.58
CA GLU A 81 15.29 -7.62 -6.96
C GLU A 81 15.56 -9.06 -6.48
N ASP A 82 15.17 -9.37 -5.24
CA ASP A 82 15.42 -10.69 -4.63
C ASP A 82 14.54 -11.80 -5.23
N PHE A 83 13.26 -11.51 -5.48
CA PHE A 83 12.26 -12.54 -5.82
C PHE A 83 11.63 -12.36 -7.22
N GLY A 84 11.97 -11.29 -7.91
CA GLY A 84 11.47 -10.99 -9.23
C GLY A 84 9.97 -10.64 -9.28
N PRO A 85 9.43 -10.37 -10.49
CA PRO A 85 8.04 -9.99 -10.67
C PRO A 85 7.00 -11.04 -10.24
N TRP A 86 7.41 -12.30 -10.03
CA TRP A 86 6.52 -13.43 -9.81
C TRP A 86 6.06 -13.57 -8.37
N GLU A 87 6.87 -13.22 -7.36
CA GLU A 87 6.39 -13.20 -5.97
C GLU A 87 5.52 -11.99 -5.64
N ILE A 88 5.77 -10.87 -6.33
CA ILE A 88 4.88 -9.72 -6.30
C ILE A 88 3.54 -10.03 -7.03
N ARG A 89 3.51 -11.02 -7.93
CA ARG A 89 2.25 -11.58 -8.45
C ARG A 89 1.64 -12.50 -7.40
N SER A 90 0.75 -11.92 -6.60
CA SER A 90 -0.45 -12.60 -6.11
C SER A 90 -0.29 -14.09 -5.79
N ILE A 91 0.15 -14.42 -4.58
CA ILE A 91 -0.21 -15.70 -3.98
C ILE A 91 -1.74 -15.71 -3.82
N TYR A 92 -2.41 -16.21 -4.85
CA TYR A 92 -3.80 -16.66 -4.87
C TYR A 92 -3.86 -17.76 -5.93
N ARG A 93 -3.94 -19.02 -5.48
CA ARG A 93 -4.71 -20.05 -6.18
C ARG A 93 -6.11 -19.96 -5.57
N ASP A 94 -7.08 -19.72 -6.46
CA ASP A 94 -8.55 -19.83 -6.33
C ASP A 94 -9.21 -19.65 -4.96
#